data_AF-A0AAX1UHT0-F1
#
_entry.id   AF-A0AAX1UHT0-F1
#
_cell.length_a   1.000
_cell.length_b   1.000
_cell.length_c   1.000
_cell.angle_alpha   90.00
_cell.angle_beta   90.00
_cell.angle_gamma   90.00
#
_symmetry.space_group_name_H-M   'P 1'
#
loop_
_entity.id
_entity.type
_entity.pdbx_description
1 polymer ?
#
loop_
_entity_poly.entity_id
_entity_poly.type
_entity_poly.pdbx_seq_one_letter_code
_entity_poly.pdbx_strand_id
1 'polypeptide(L)'
;MSYDLNDAQPQMAPIGELIPDGTFAKVRLTIRPGGVNGATAMDAGLLKASQSSDARMLDCEFTVVEGPHARRKFWQSFTVAGGKLDEKGQSIGWKISKSTFRAIVDSALGLDPRDESPAAKAKRVLPGLRHLEGIVFAARIMVEPASNPQYRDQNRIANVVLPDEPHHAAIMRGETIPPEPVNAPPRKAASVAASGWQAPAPASGATQPSPAAPNWGAAPQPAAAPAPAWGTQNTPAAPSTPQAPATAAPGAPAMPAWLNG
;
A
#
# COMPACT_ATOMS: atom_id res chain seq x y z
N MET A 1 16.94 43.23 -5.33
CA MET A 1 17.24 41.86 -5.82
C MET A 1 16.18 41.53 -6.86
N SER A 2 16.58 41.15 -8.07
CA SER A 2 15.67 40.70 -9.12
C SER A 2 15.75 39.19 -9.27
N TYR A 3 14.62 38.53 -9.40
CA TYR A 3 14.55 37.11 -9.76
C TYR A 3 14.40 37.04 -11.28
N ASP A 4 15.43 36.55 -11.96
CA ASP A 4 15.39 36.22 -13.38
C ASP A 4 14.72 34.84 -13.52
N LEU A 5 13.66 34.77 -14.33
CA LEU A 5 12.85 33.56 -14.55
C LEU A 5 12.88 33.12 -16.02
N ASN A 6 13.74 33.71 -16.85
CA ASN A 6 13.81 33.39 -18.28
C ASN A 6 14.41 32.01 -18.56
N ASP A 7 15.07 31.40 -17.59
CA ASP A 7 15.56 30.02 -17.60
C ASP A 7 14.52 29.00 -17.09
N ALA A 8 13.38 29.49 -16.58
CA ALA A 8 12.32 28.62 -16.09
C ALA A 8 11.62 27.92 -17.26
N GLN A 9 11.43 26.61 -17.13
CA GLN A 9 10.61 25.87 -18.07
C GLN A 9 9.14 26.33 -17.99
N PRO A 10 8.40 26.31 -19.10
CA PRO A 10 6.96 26.58 -19.10
C PRO A 10 6.25 25.74 -18.04
N GLN A 11 5.27 26.33 -17.37
CA GLN A 11 4.44 25.63 -16.39
C GLN A 11 3.90 24.34 -17.03
N MET A 12 4.29 23.19 -16.46
CA MET A 12 3.79 21.90 -16.95
C MET A 12 2.26 21.88 -16.85
N ALA A 13 1.61 21.22 -17.81
CA ALA A 13 0.16 21.07 -17.83
C ALA A 13 -0.36 20.64 -16.44
N PRO A 14 -1.55 21.13 -16.02
CA PRO A 14 -2.08 20.87 -14.69
C PRO A 14 -1.97 19.39 -14.32
N ILE A 15 -1.25 19.10 -13.22
CA ILE A 15 -1.33 17.82 -12.51
C ILE A 15 -2.79 17.68 -12.06
N GLY A 16 -3.63 16.98 -12.81
CA GLY A 16 -5.06 16.95 -12.48
C GLY A 16 -5.97 16.20 -13.44
N GLU A 17 -5.61 16.06 -14.73
CA GLU A 17 -6.33 15.12 -15.57
C GLU A 17 -5.93 13.69 -15.16
N LEU A 18 -6.89 12.77 -15.12
CA LEU A 18 -6.65 11.36 -14.82
C LEU A 18 -6.27 10.60 -16.10
N ILE A 19 -5.37 9.64 -15.98
CA ILE A 19 -5.17 8.64 -17.03
C ILE A 19 -6.50 7.87 -17.15
N PRO A 20 -7.06 7.70 -18.37
CA PRO A 20 -8.34 7.02 -18.55
C PRO A 20 -8.35 5.66 -17.87
N ASP A 21 -9.48 5.30 -17.27
CA ASP A 21 -9.64 4.01 -16.62
C ASP A 21 -9.39 2.88 -17.62
N GLY A 22 -8.58 1.89 -17.22
CA GLY A 22 -8.25 0.76 -18.08
C GLY A 22 -7.08 0.95 -19.03
N THR A 23 -6.38 2.07 -18.95
CA THR A 23 -5.23 2.34 -19.83
C THR A 23 -4.12 1.31 -19.61
N PHE A 24 -3.67 0.66 -20.70
CA PHE A 24 -2.44 -0.12 -20.70
C PHE A 24 -1.24 0.78 -20.98
N ALA A 25 -0.18 0.64 -20.18
CA ALA A 25 1.01 1.47 -20.31
C ALA A 25 2.28 0.74 -19.88
N LYS A 26 3.39 1.07 -20.54
CA LYS A 26 4.73 0.80 -20.03
C LYS A 26 5.05 1.86 -18.98
N VAL A 27 5.31 1.43 -17.75
CA VAL A 27 5.50 2.32 -16.59
C VAL A 27 6.85 2.09 -15.93
N ARG A 28 7.46 3.17 -15.45
CA ARG A 28 8.68 3.15 -14.64
C ARG A 28 8.33 3.43 -13.18
N LEU A 29 8.84 2.59 -12.28
CA LEU A 29 8.74 2.80 -10.83
C LEU A 29 9.90 3.69 -10.35
N THR A 30 9.59 4.68 -9.53
CA THR A 30 10.56 5.43 -8.72
C THR A 30 10.10 5.43 -7.27
N ILE A 31 11.01 5.15 -6.34
CA ILE A 31 10.71 5.10 -4.92
C ILE A 31 10.92 6.49 -4.34
N ARG A 32 9.92 6.98 -3.60
CA ARG A 32 9.99 8.23 -2.85
C ARG A 32 10.45 7.92 -1.43
N PRO A 33 11.67 8.33 -1.01
CA PRO A 33 12.17 8.03 0.33
C PRO A 33 11.26 8.62 1.41
N GLY A 34 10.88 7.78 2.38
CA GLY A 34 10.01 8.19 3.48
C GLY A 34 10.72 8.45 4.82
N GLY A 35 12.04 8.26 4.88
CA GLY A 35 12.87 8.53 6.05
C GLY A 35 12.94 7.40 7.09
N VAL A 36 12.20 6.31 6.91
CA VAL A 36 12.22 5.14 7.81
C VAL A 36 13.02 4.01 7.18
N ASN A 37 13.85 3.33 7.99
CA ASN A 37 14.64 2.20 7.52
C ASN A 37 13.77 0.97 7.19
N GLY A 38 14.12 0.31 6.09
CA GLY A 38 13.61 -1.01 5.74
C GLY A 38 14.31 -2.15 6.47
N ALA A 39 14.10 -3.38 5.96
CA ALA A 39 14.62 -4.59 6.60
C ALA A 39 16.11 -4.81 6.36
N THR A 40 16.67 -4.25 5.29
CA THR A 40 18.09 -4.39 4.92
C THR A 40 18.77 -3.03 4.92
N ALA A 41 20.11 -3.02 5.03
CA ALA A 41 20.89 -1.78 5.00
C ALA A 41 20.68 -0.97 3.71
N MET A 42 20.38 -1.63 2.60
CA MET A 42 20.11 -0.98 1.31
C MET A 42 18.78 -0.19 1.31
N ASP A 43 17.86 -0.59 2.18
CA ASP A 43 16.56 0.05 2.34
C ASP A 43 16.57 1.13 3.44
N ALA A 44 17.75 1.60 3.85
CA ALA A 44 17.88 2.73 4.77
C ALA A 44 17.16 3.98 4.24
N GLY A 45 16.38 4.63 5.11
CA GLY A 45 15.58 5.82 4.81
C GLY A 45 14.49 5.63 3.74
N LEU A 46 14.25 4.41 3.26
CA LEU A 46 13.41 4.17 2.09
C LEU A 46 11.91 4.23 2.41
N LEU A 47 11.50 3.70 3.55
CA LEU A 47 10.10 3.49 3.90
C LEU A 47 9.46 4.75 4.49
N LYS A 48 8.13 4.83 4.35
CA LYS A 48 7.27 5.85 4.95
C LYS A 48 6.45 5.23 6.07
N ALA A 49 6.48 5.81 7.27
CA ALA A 49 5.58 5.41 8.35
C ALA A 49 4.15 5.87 8.07
N SER A 50 3.18 5.03 8.44
CA SER A 50 1.78 5.44 8.55
C SER A 50 1.61 6.45 9.69
N GLN A 51 0.64 7.35 9.55
CA GLN A 51 0.32 8.36 10.57
C GLN A 51 -0.59 7.83 11.67
N SER A 52 -1.27 6.70 11.43
CA SER A 52 -2.33 6.20 12.30
C SER A 52 -2.17 4.72 12.70
N SER A 53 -1.06 4.09 12.32
CA SER A 53 -0.79 2.67 12.58
C SER A 53 0.71 2.39 12.59
N ASP A 54 1.10 1.18 12.99
CA ASP A 54 2.48 0.67 12.92
C ASP A 54 2.96 0.32 11.49
N ALA A 55 2.06 0.38 10.50
CA ALA A 55 2.37 0.06 9.11
C ALA A 55 3.51 0.93 8.54
N ARG A 56 4.47 0.28 7.88
CA ARG A 56 5.54 0.90 7.09
C ARG A 56 5.29 0.61 5.62
N MET A 57 5.44 1.62 4.77
CA MET A 57 5.06 1.56 3.37
C MET A 57 6.22 1.94 2.45
N LEU A 58 6.27 1.31 1.28
CA LEU A 58 7.06 1.78 0.14
C LEU A 58 6.19 2.76 -0.65
N ASP A 59 6.58 4.03 -0.70
CA ASP A 59 5.84 5.06 -1.42
C ASP A 59 6.39 5.15 -2.85
N CYS A 60 5.60 4.69 -3.84
CA CYS A 60 6.04 4.60 -5.22
C CYS A 60 5.40 5.70 -6.08
N GLU A 61 6.22 6.29 -6.94
CA GLU A 61 5.83 7.05 -8.12
C GLU A 61 5.90 6.15 -9.35
N PHE A 62 4.90 6.23 -10.20
CA PHE A 62 4.83 5.55 -11.49
C PHE A 62 4.77 6.59 -12.58
N THR A 63 5.73 6.54 -13.51
CA THR A 63 5.77 7.41 -14.69
C THR A 63 5.48 6.58 -15.93
N VAL A 64 4.50 6.99 -16.73
CA VAL A 64 4.27 6.39 -18.06
C VAL A 64 5.46 6.73 -18.96
N VAL A 65 6.11 5.70 -19.51
CA VAL A 65 7.37 5.85 -20.26
C VAL A 65 7.14 6.38 -21.66
N GLU A 66 6.12 5.86 -22.36
CA GLU A 66 5.84 6.16 -23.76
C GLU A 66 4.34 6.04 -24.08
N GLY A 67 3.96 6.35 -25.31
CA GLY A 67 2.58 6.34 -25.78
C GLY A 67 1.79 7.62 -25.46
N PRO A 68 0.46 7.62 -25.61
CA PRO A 68 -0.40 8.82 -25.53
C PRO A 68 -0.37 9.55 -24.18
N HIS A 69 0.11 8.87 -23.14
CA HIS A 69 0.15 9.37 -21.77
C HIS A 69 1.57 9.52 -21.23
N ALA A 70 2.58 9.53 -22.10
CA ALA A 70 3.99 9.64 -21.73
C ALA A 70 4.25 10.81 -20.76
N ARG A 71 5.12 10.55 -19.78
CA ARG A 71 5.53 11.46 -18.69
C ARG A 71 4.44 11.78 -17.66
N ARG A 72 3.21 11.26 -17.81
CA ARG A 72 2.20 11.36 -16.75
C ARG A 72 2.61 10.50 -15.57
N LYS A 73 2.34 11.02 -14.38
CA LYS A 73 2.72 10.41 -13.10
C LYS A 73 1.50 10.08 -12.27
N PHE A 74 1.58 8.98 -11.55
CA PHE A 74 0.65 8.63 -10.49
C PHE A 74 1.40 7.96 -9.36
N TRP A 75 0.80 7.88 -8.18
CA TRP A 75 1.47 7.40 -6.98
C TRP A 75 0.65 6.31 -6.31
N GLN A 76 1.34 5.36 -5.67
CA GLN A 76 0.69 4.32 -4.87
C GLN A 76 1.66 3.84 -3.79
N SER A 77 1.15 3.71 -2.57
CA SER A 77 1.91 3.18 -1.44
C SER A 77 1.61 1.70 -1.23
N PHE A 78 2.65 0.92 -0.96
CA PHE A 78 2.57 -0.52 -0.70
C PHE A 78 3.00 -0.82 0.72
N THR A 79 2.17 -1.50 1.51
CA THR A 79 2.56 -1.91 2.86
C THR A 79 3.64 -2.98 2.81
N VAL A 80 4.76 -2.77 3.49
CA VAL A 80 5.89 -3.72 3.53
C VAL A 80 6.11 -4.34 4.91
N ALA A 81 5.62 -3.70 5.96
CA ALA A 81 5.65 -4.21 7.33
C ALA A 81 4.52 -3.59 8.17
N GLY A 82 4.19 -4.23 9.31
CA GLY A 82 3.14 -3.78 10.22
C GLY A 82 1.73 -3.84 9.62
N GLY A 83 0.79 -3.12 10.23
CA GLY A 83 -0.61 -3.09 9.83
C GLY A 83 -1.36 -4.35 10.26
N LYS A 84 -2.47 -4.64 9.57
CA LYS A 84 -3.33 -5.79 9.92
C LYS A 84 -2.58 -7.11 9.70
N LEU A 85 -2.57 -7.94 10.74
CA LEU A 85 -2.00 -9.28 10.72
C LEU A 85 -3.08 -10.33 10.41
N ASP A 86 -2.68 -11.44 9.79
CA ASP A 86 -3.49 -12.65 9.70
C ASP A 86 -3.38 -13.51 10.97
N GLU A 87 -4.09 -14.64 11.01
CA GLU A 87 -4.09 -15.60 12.13
C GLU A 87 -2.71 -16.17 12.45
N LYS A 88 -1.76 -16.08 11.51
CA LYS A 88 -0.37 -16.56 11.64
C LYS A 88 0.59 -15.42 12.00
N GLY A 89 0.08 -14.24 12.31
CA GLY A 89 0.87 -13.05 12.64
C GLY A 89 1.58 -12.41 11.44
N GLN A 90 1.20 -12.74 10.20
CA GLN A 90 1.80 -12.15 9.00
C GLN A 90 1.03 -10.92 8.54
N SER A 91 1.73 -9.86 8.13
CA SER A 91 1.08 -8.66 7.58
C SER A 91 0.33 -8.97 6.29
N ILE A 92 -1.00 -8.73 6.31
CA ILE A 92 -1.87 -8.90 5.15
C ILE A 92 -1.47 -7.93 4.03
N GLY A 93 -1.17 -6.68 4.39
CA GLY A 93 -0.73 -5.66 3.44
C GLY A 93 0.59 -6.03 2.78
N TRP A 94 1.52 -6.64 3.54
CA TRP A 94 2.76 -7.16 2.97
C TRP A 94 2.54 -8.32 2.01
N LYS A 95 1.61 -9.25 2.32
CA LYS A 95 1.29 -10.36 1.42
C LYS A 95 0.81 -9.88 0.04
N ILE A 96 -0.06 -8.87 0.01
CA ILE A 96 -0.58 -8.25 -1.22
C ILE A 96 0.53 -7.48 -1.96
N SER A 97 1.32 -6.70 -1.23
CA SER A 97 2.42 -5.93 -1.83
C SER A 97 3.50 -6.85 -2.42
N LYS A 98 3.81 -7.95 -1.73
CA LYS A 98 4.78 -8.95 -2.18
C LYS A 98 4.34 -9.63 -3.49
N SER A 99 3.07 -9.98 -3.65
CA SER A 99 2.58 -10.54 -4.93
C SER A 99 2.65 -9.51 -6.05
N THR A 100 2.36 -8.24 -5.75
CA THR A 100 2.48 -7.15 -6.73
C THR A 100 3.94 -6.95 -7.15
N PHE A 101 4.89 -6.94 -6.21
CA PHE A 101 6.32 -6.80 -6.53
C PHE A 101 6.87 -7.98 -7.32
N ARG A 102 6.43 -9.22 -7.01
CA ARG A 102 6.74 -10.37 -7.88
C ARG A 102 6.25 -10.14 -9.30
N ALA A 103 4.99 -9.71 -9.47
CA ALA A 103 4.43 -9.46 -10.79
C ALA A 103 5.19 -8.37 -11.55
N ILE A 104 5.61 -7.29 -10.87
CA ILE A 104 6.45 -6.23 -11.44
C ILE A 104 7.78 -6.81 -11.96
N VAL A 105 8.45 -7.63 -11.15
CA VAL A 105 9.71 -8.29 -11.55
C VAL A 105 9.49 -9.25 -12.72
N ASP A 106 8.43 -10.07 -12.67
CA ASP A 106 8.10 -11.03 -13.72
C ASP A 106 7.80 -10.32 -15.05
N SER A 107 7.00 -9.24 -15.01
CA SER A 107 6.67 -8.40 -16.18
C SER A 107 7.90 -7.71 -16.77
N ALA A 108 8.77 -7.14 -15.94
CA ALA A 108 9.97 -6.44 -16.38
C ALA A 108 11.02 -7.37 -16.98
N LEU A 109 11.19 -8.56 -16.40
CA LEU A 109 12.23 -9.54 -16.79
C LEU A 109 11.72 -10.60 -17.77
N GLY A 110 10.45 -10.56 -18.16
CA GLY A 110 9.84 -11.55 -19.06
C GLY A 110 9.80 -12.96 -18.45
N LEU A 111 9.63 -13.07 -17.13
CA LEU A 111 9.57 -14.37 -16.46
C LEU A 111 8.16 -14.93 -16.52
N ASP A 112 8.04 -16.21 -16.90
CA ASP A 112 6.78 -16.93 -16.75
C ASP A 112 6.41 -16.96 -15.25
N PRO A 113 5.24 -16.42 -14.85
CA PRO A 113 4.82 -16.40 -13.45
C PRO A 113 4.66 -17.81 -12.86
N ARG A 114 4.52 -18.85 -13.69
CA ARG A 114 4.40 -20.26 -13.29
C ARG A 114 5.73 -21.00 -13.25
N ASP A 115 6.81 -20.40 -13.76
CA ASP A 115 8.15 -21.01 -13.71
C ASP A 115 8.71 -20.98 -12.29
N GLU A 116 8.82 -22.14 -11.67
CA GLU A 116 9.36 -22.33 -10.31
C GLU A 116 10.78 -22.92 -10.32
N SER A 117 11.47 -22.87 -11.47
CA SER A 117 12.87 -23.27 -11.61
C SER A 117 13.79 -22.47 -10.69
N PRO A 118 14.92 -23.04 -10.25
CA PRO A 118 15.89 -22.31 -9.42
C PRO A 118 16.36 -21.00 -10.06
N ALA A 119 16.49 -20.97 -11.39
CA ALA A 119 16.89 -19.79 -12.14
C ALA A 119 15.85 -18.66 -12.06
N ALA A 120 14.56 -18.97 -12.27
CA ALA A 120 13.50 -17.97 -12.15
C ALA A 120 13.33 -17.49 -10.69
N LYS A 121 13.41 -18.41 -9.73
CA LYS A 121 13.40 -18.07 -8.30
C LYS A 121 14.51 -17.11 -7.92
N ALA A 122 15.74 -17.36 -8.38
CA ALA A 122 16.88 -16.50 -8.09
C ALA A 122 16.65 -15.05 -8.57
N LYS A 123 16.06 -14.85 -9.75
CA LYS A 123 15.72 -13.51 -10.27
C LYS A 123 14.67 -12.76 -9.44
N ARG A 124 13.84 -13.49 -8.68
CA ARG A 124 12.81 -12.92 -7.77
C ARG A 124 13.35 -12.63 -6.37
N VAL A 125 14.58 -13.05 -6.05
CA VAL A 125 15.21 -12.75 -4.77
C VAL A 125 15.93 -11.42 -4.88
N LEU A 126 15.29 -10.37 -4.37
CA LEU A 126 15.87 -9.03 -4.31
C LEU A 126 16.66 -8.85 -3.01
N PRO A 127 17.92 -8.39 -3.04
CA PRO A 127 18.69 -8.02 -1.83
C PRO A 127 18.06 -6.92 -0.96
N GLY A 128 17.07 -6.20 -1.50
CA GLY A 128 16.31 -5.15 -0.83
C GLY A 128 15.36 -4.47 -1.80
N LEU A 129 14.41 -3.70 -1.26
CA LEU A 129 13.36 -3.02 -2.02
C LEU A 129 13.91 -1.97 -2.98
N ARG A 130 15.07 -1.36 -2.68
CA ARG A 130 15.72 -0.39 -3.56
C ARG A 130 16.05 -0.94 -4.97
N HIS A 131 16.11 -2.27 -5.16
CA HIS A 131 16.27 -2.85 -6.50
C HIS A 131 15.05 -2.67 -7.43
N LEU A 132 13.90 -2.27 -6.88
CA LEU A 132 12.74 -1.89 -7.70
C LEU A 132 12.89 -0.48 -8.28
N GLU A 133 13.85 0.31 -7.81
CA GLU A 133 14.09 1.66 -8.33
C GLU A 133 14.41 1.62 -9.82
N GLY A 134 13.64 2.36 -10.60
CA GLY A 134 13.79 2.46 -12.04
C GLY A 134 13.27 1.27 -12.84
N ILE A 135 12.70 0.23 -12.21
CA ILE A 135 12.18 -0.93 -12.94
C ILE A 135 11.05 -0.51 -13.88
N VAL A 136 11.08 -1.03 -15.11
CA VAL A 136 10.11 -0.74 -16.17
C VAL A 136 9.30 -2.00 -16.46
N PHE A 137 7.98 -1.88 -16.42
CA PHE A 137 7.07 -3.02 -16.58
C PHE A 137 5.76 -2.60 -17.28
N ALA A 138 4.98 -3.58 -17.73
CA ALA A 138 3.66 -3.34 -18.32
C ALA A 138 2.58 -3.33 -17.23
N ALA A 139 1.69 -2.34 -17.25
CA ALA A 139 0.62 -2.21 -16.27
C ALA A 139 -0.69 -1.78 -16.93
N ARG A 140 -1.81 -2.19 -16.32
CA ARG A 140 -3.13 -1.59 -16.53
C ARG A 140 -3.39 -0.59 -15.41
N ILE A 141 -3.72 0.63 -15.79
CA ILE A 141 -3.97 1.75 -14.88
C ILE A 141 -5.48 1.88 -14.71
N MET A 142 -5.94 2.03 -13.47
CA MET A 142 -7.34 2.32 -13.15
C MET A 142 -7.50 3.73 -12.60
N VAL A 143 -8.74 4.20 -12.64
CA VAL A 143 -9.21 5.32 -11.83
C VAL A 143 -9.82 4.75 -10.55
N GLU A 144 -9.23 5.09 -9.41
CA GLU A 144 -9.73 4.75 -8.09
C GLU A 144 -10.60 5.89 -7.55
N PRO A 145 -11.90 5.66 -7.32
CA PRO A 145 -12.76 6.67 -6.73
C PRO A 145 -12.30 7.07 -5.32
N ALA A 146 -12.35 8.35 -5.02
CA ALA A 146 -12.06 8.82 -3.67
C ALA A 146 -13.07 8.25 -2.65
N SER A 147 -12.57 7.75 -1.52
CA SER A 147 -13.41 7.30 -0.40
C SER A 147 -14.12 8.44 0.33
N ASN A 148 -13.64 9.67 0.16
CA ASN A 148 -14.22 10.87 0.75
C ASN A 148 -14.40 11.90 -0.39
N PRO A 149 -15.63 12.43 -0.61
CA PRO A 149 -15.93 13.38 -1.69
C PRO A 149 -15.08 14.66 -1.71
N GLN A 150 -14.42 15.00 -0.59
CA GLN A 150 -13.52 16.14 -0.50
C GLN A 150 -12.20 15.91 -1.28
N TYR A 151 -11.85 14.67 -1.57
CA TYR A 151 -10.66 14.31 -2.34
C TYR A 151 -11.05 13.93 -3.77
N ARG A 152 -10.09 14.09 -4.69
CA ARG A 152 -10.24 13.69 -6.08
C ARG A 152 -9.93 12.21 -6.26
N ASP A 153 -10.51 11.62 -7.29
CA ASP A 153 -10.15 10.28 -7.76
C ASP A 153 -8.66 10.25 -8.14
N GLN A 154 -8.07 9.06 -8.09
CA GLN A 154 -6.62 8.88 -8.27
C GLN A 154 -6.31 7.72 -9.20
N ASN A 155 -5.28 7.87 -10.02
CA ASN A 155 -4.76 6.73 -10.76
C ASN A 155 -4.00 5.76 -9.85
N ARG A 156 -4.24 4.46 -10.08
CA ARG A 156 -3.58 3.34 -9.40
C ARG A 156 -3.25 2.24 -10.40
N ILE A 157 -2.34 1.35 -10.02
CA ILE A 157 -2.18 0.08 -10.74
C ILE A 157 -3.43 -0.76 -10.47
N ALA A 158 -4.16 -1.12 -11.52
CA ALA A 158 -5.23 -2.09 -11.46
C ALA A 158 -4.64 -3.49 -11.33
N ASN A 159 -3.75 -3.83 -12.27
CA ASN A 159 -2.92 -5.02 -12.27
C ASN A 159 -1.64 -4.74 -13.06
N VAL A 160 -0.60 -5.49 -12.73
CA VAL A 160 0.59 -5.63 -13.57
C VAL A 160 0.22 -6.59 -14.69
N VAL A 161 0.57 -6.26 -15.93
CA VAL A 161 0.38 -7.19 -17.05
C VAL A 161 1.57 -8.13 -17.08
N LEU A 162 1.31 -9.45 -17.04
CA LEU A 162 2.35 -10.48 -16.97
C LEU A 162 2.75 -10.99 -18.36
N PRO A 163 3.95 -11.61 -18.52
CA PRO A 163 4.43 -12.05 -19.83
C PRO A 163 3.54 -13.09 -20.55
N ASP A 164 2.74 -13.84 -19.80
CA ASP A 164 1.80 -14.84 -20.31
C ASP A 164 0.39 -14.26 -20.58
N GLU A 165 0.17 -12.98 -20.29
CA GLU A 165 -1.10 -12.30 -20.52
C GLU A 165 -1.13 -11.61 -21.90
N PRO A 166 -2.34 -11.39 -22.47
CA PRO A 166 -2.50 -10.55 -23.66
C PRO A 166 -1.86 -9.17 -23.47
N HIS A 167 -1.43 -8.58 -24.58
CA HIS A 167 -0.90 -7.22 -24.65
C HIS A 167 0.47 -6.97 -24.00
N HIS A 168 0.97 -7.82 -23.08
CA HIS A 168 2.27 -7.60 -22.42
C HIS A 168 3.38 -7.27 -23.41
N ALA A 169 3.61 -8.16 -24.38
CA ALA A 169 4.68 -7.99 -25.37
C ALA A 169 4.47 -6.73 -26.23
N ALA A 170 3.23 -6.37 -26.56
CA ALA A 170 2.91 -5.18 -27.34
C ALA A 170 3.15 -3.89 -26.53
N ILE A 171 2.71 -3.84 -25.28
CA ILE A 171 2.98 -2.75 -24.33
C ILE A 171 4.50 -2.59 -24.14
N MET A 172 5.22 -3.71 -23.97
CA MET A 172 6.67 -3.69 -23.81
C MET A 172 7.43 -3.29 -25.08
N ARG A 173 6.81 -3.34 -26.26
CA ARG A 173 7.33 -2.75 -27.51
C ARG A 173 6.93 -1.29 -27.74
N GLY A 174 6.11 -0.71 -26.85
CA GLY A 174 5.62 0.67 -26.97
C GLY A 174 4.41 0.82 -27.88
N GLU A 175 3.74 -0.28 -28.22
CA GLU A 175 2.51 -0.23 -28.99
C GLU A 175 1.36 0.32 -28.15
N THR A 176 0.49 1.11 -28.77
CA THR A 176 -0.71 1.64 -28.10
C THR A 176 -1.84 0.62 -28.15
N ILE A 177 -2.33 0.24 -26.98
CA ILE A 177 -3.43 -0.71 -26.81
C ILE A 177 -4.68 0.06 -26.39
N PRO A 178 -5.86 -0.22 -26.97
CA PRO A 178 -7.11 0.37 -26.51
C PRO A 178 -7.33 0.12 -25.01
N PRO A 179 -7.84 1.11 -24.25
CA PRO A 179 -8.10 0.93 -22.84
C PRO A 179 -9.22 -0.08 -22.60
N GLU A 180 -9.09 -0.84 -21.52
CA GLU A 180 -10.14 -1.73 -21.01
C GLU A 180 -10.58 -1.24 -19.63
N PRO A 181 -11.72 -0.56 -19.48
CA PRO A 181 -12.14 -0.03 -18.18
C PRO A 181 -12.28 -1.12 -17.11
N VAL A 182 -11.88 -0.80 -15.88
CA VAL A 182 -11.94 -1.67 -14.68
C VAL A 182 -13.17 -1.35 -13.84
N ASN A 183 -13.63 -0.09 -13.86
CA ASN A 183 -14.78 0.40 -13.08
C ASN A 183 -14.67 0.06 -11.59
N ALA A 184 -13.56 0.45 -10.95
CA ALA A 184 -13.30 0.10 -9.56
C ALA A 184 -14.33 0.74 -8.60
N PRO A 185 -14.84 0.00 -7.60
CA PRO A 185 -15.73 0.55 -6.60
C PRO A 185 -14.98 1.48 -5.63
N PRO A 186 -15.66 2.46 -5.00
CA PRO A 186 -15.06 3.28 -3.95
C PRO A 186 -14.55 2.41 -2.80
N ARG A 187 -13.30 2.63 -2.37
CA ARG A 187 -12.75 1.90 -1.22
C ARG A 187 -13.50 2.34 0.05
N LYS A 188 -13.88 1.39 0.92
CA LYS A 188 -14.39 1.73 2.25
C LYS A 188 -13.33 2.55 3.00
N ALA A 189 -13.69 3.71 3.51
CA ALA A 189 -12.79 4.52 4.33
C ALA A 189 -12.30 3.65 5.50
N ALA A 190 -10.97 3.58 5.70
CA ALA A 190 -10.44 3.03 6.94
C ALA A 190 -11.00 3.90 8.08
N SER A 191 -11.64 3.28 9.07
CA SER A 191 -12.20 3.98 10.22
C SER A 191 -11.06 4.65 10.97
N VAL A 192 -10.85 5.95 10.71
CA VAL A 192 -10.14 6.81 11.63
C VAL A 192 -11.02 6.90 12.88
N ALA A 193 -10.64 6.21 13.95
CA ALA A 193 -11.16 6.57 15.26
C ALA A 193 -10.73 8.03 15.49
N ALA A 194 -11.68 8.95 15.37
CA ALA A 194 -11.42 10.36 15.57
C ALA A 194 -10.94 10.55 17.01
N SER A 195 -9.67 10.92 17.19
CA SER A 195 -9.23 11.58 18.41
C SER A 195 -9.97 12.91 18.48
N GLY A 196 -10.88 13.01 19.45
CA GLY A 196 -11.77 14.13 19.64
C GLY A 196 -11.01 15.43 19.81
N TRP A 197 -10.91 16.21 18.75
CA TRP A 197 -10.66 17.64 18.82
C TRP A 197 -12.00 18.32 19.11
N GLN A 198 -12.29 18.51 20.40
CA GLN A 198 -13.34 19.42 20.85
C GLN A 198 -12.84 20.84 20.65
N ALA A 199 -13.36 21.50 19.61
CA ALA A 199 -13.26 22.96 19.51
C ALA A 199 -14.17 23.59 20.59
N PRO A 200 -13.70 24.59 21.36
CA PRO A 200 -14.54 25.29 22.32
C PRO A 200 -15.64 26.06 21.58
N ALA A 201 -16.90 25.79 21.93
CA ALA A 201 -18.06 26.54 21.44
C ALA A 201 -18.09 27.95 22.09
N PRO A 202 -18.33 29.04 21.33
CA PRO A 202 -18.52 30.36 21.90
C PRO A 202 -19.86 30.44 22.64
N ALA A 203 -19.80 31.00 23.85
CA ALA A 203 -20.94 31.25 24.71
C ALA A 203 -21.74 32.48 24.24
N SER A 204 -23.04 32.32 24.03
CA SER A 204 -24.01 33.40 24.02
C SER A 204 -25.36 32.87 24.48
N GLY A 205 -25.83 33.39 25.62
CA GLY A 205 -27.05 32.95 26.29
C GLY A 205 -28.34 33.43 25.62
N ALA A 206 -29.39 32.64 25.82
CA ALA A 206 -30.76 33.09 26.02
C ALA A 206 -31.59 31.89 26.48
N THR A 207 -32.27 32.04 27.61
CA THR A 207 -33.26 31.11 28.17
C THR A 207 -34.53 31.10 27.32
N GLN A 208 -34.99 29.91 26.89
CA GLN A 208 -36.41 29.70 26.56
C GLN A 208 -36.87 28.27 26.96
N PRO A 209 -38.12 28.13 27.46
CA PRO A 209 -38.62 26.90 28.08
C PRO A 209 -39.21 25.89 27.09
N SER A 210 -39.08 24.60 27.45
CA SER A 210 -39.66 23.43 26.78
C SER A 210 -41.20 23.38 26.88
N PRO A 211 -41.90 22.87 25.85
CA PRO A 211 -43.24 22.31 26.00
C PRO A 211 -43.19 20.80 26.30
N ALA A 212 -44.08 20.38 27.20
CA ALA A 212 -44.27 19.02 27.67
C ALA A 212 -44.88 18.09 26.61
N ALA A 213 -44.40 16.83 26.57
CA ALA A 213 -45.07 15.72 25.90
C ALA A 213 -45.77 14.83 26.95
N PRO A 214 -46.98 14.29 26.68
CA PRO A 214 -47.75 13.55 27.67
C PRO A 214 -47.29 12.10 27.88
N ASN A 215 -47.37 11.69 29.14
CA ASN A 215 -47.04 10.40 29.73
C ASN A 215 -48.22 9.41 29.65
N TRP A 216 -47.96 8.16 29.23
CA TRP A 216 -48.87 7.03 29.42
C TRP A 216 -48.13 5.82 30.01
N GLY A 217 -48.45 5.48 31.26
CA GLY A 217 -48.57 4.11 31.78
C GLY A 217 -47.30 3.33 32.18
N ALA A 218 -46.95 3.37 33.47
CA ALA A 218 -46.19 2.31 34.19
C ALA A 218 -47.13 1.10 34.46
N ALA A 219 -46.76 -0.16 34.78
CA ALA A 219 -45.57 -0.92 35.23
C ALA A 219 -45.93 -2.45 35.04
N PRO A 220 -45.25 -3.50 35.59
CA PRO A 220 -43.96 -3.58 36.32
C PRO A 220 -43.01 -4.73 35.87
N GLN A 221 -41.75 -4.64 36.34
CA GLN A 221 -40.74 -5.71 36.35
C GLN A 221 -41.04 -6.82 37.37
N PRO A 222 -40.46 -8.02 37.17
CA PRO A 222 -39.97 -8.86 38.26
C PRO A 222 -38.43 -9.00 38.29
N ALA A 223 -37.93 -9.38 39.46
CA ALA A 223 -36.56 -9.33 39.96
C ALA A 223 -35.66 -10.55 39.62
N ALA A 224 -34.36 -10.39 39.95
CA ALA A 224 -33.21 -11.34 39.92
C ALA A 224 -33.46 -12.68 40.68
N ALA A 225 -32.70 -13.78 40.61
CA ALA A 225 -31.31 -14.17 40.24
C ALA A 225 -31.30 -15.71 39.97
N PRO A 226 -30.21 -16.54 40.07
CA PRO A 226 -28.74 -16.35 40.01
C PRO A 226 -28.03 -17.29 38.98
N ALA A 227 -26.68 -17.24 38.96
CA ALA A 227 -25.75 -17.99 38.10
C ALA A 227 -25.63 -19.51 38.42
N PRO A 228 -24.90 -20.27 37.56
CA PRO A 228 -24.04 -21.33 38.07
C PRO A 228 -22.57 -21.20 37.62
N ALA A 229 -21.69 -21.56 38.54
CA ALA A 229 -20.24 -21.70 38.37
C ALA A 229 -19.87 -23.18 38.21
N TRP A 230 -18.94 -23.47 37.30
CA TRP A 230 -18.05 -24.64 37.27
C TRP A 230 -16.85 -24.22 36.41
N GLY A 231 -15.58 -24.34 36.76
CA GLY A 231 -14.87 -24.83 37.94
C GLY A 231 -13.39 -24.64 37.58
N THR A 232 -12.63 -23.97 38.45
CA THR A 232 -11.18 -23.80 38.32
C THR A 232 -10.47 -25.11 38.65
N GLN A 233 -9.46 -25.49 37.87
CA GLN A 233 -8.31 -26.17 38.46
C GLN A 233 -7.01 -25.76 37.78
N ASN A 234 -6.20 -25.13 38.62
CA ASN A 234 -4.86 -24.61 38.37
C ASN A 234 -3.88 -25.66 38.92
N THR A 235 -2.83 -26.01 38.19
CA THR A 235 -1.62 -26.65 38.75
C THR A 235 -0.36 -26.24 37.96
N PRO A 236 0.82 -26.26 38.61
CA PRO A 236 1.84 -25.23 38.42
C PRO A 236 2.97 -25.60 37.43
N ALA A 237 3.69 -24.56 37.04
CA ALA A 237 4.89 -24.57 36.20
C ALA A 237 6.07 -25.35 36.81
N ALA A 238 6.92 -25.89 35.93
CA ALA A 238 8.27 -26.37 36.21
C ALA A 238 9.25 -25.82 35.16
N PRO A 239 10.55 -25.65 35.48
CA PRO A 239 11.44 -24.70 34.82
C PRO A 239 12.14 -25.29 33.58
N SER A 240 12.33 -24.47 32.55
CA SER A 240 13.19 -24.78 31.40
C SER A 240 14.60 -24.25 31.66
N THR A 241 15.58 -25.14 31.50
CA THR A 241 17.02 -24.86 31.57
C THR A 241 17.52 -24.14 30.30
N PRO A 242 18.57 -23.30 30.40
CA PRO A 242 19.08 -22.52 29.27
C PRO A 242 20.06 -23.33 28.42
N GLN A 243 19.85 -23.37 27.10
CA GLN A 243 20.80 -23.95 26.13
C GLN A 243 21.56 -22.82 25.41
N ALA A 244 22.89 -22.94 25.46
CA ALA A 244 23.89 -22.00 24.93
C ALA A 244 23.96 -21.97 23.38
N PRO A 245 24.54 -20.92 22.78
CA PRO A 245 24.50 -20.69 21.34
C PRO A 245 25.57 -21.50 20.59
N ALA A 246 25.19 -22.11 19.46
CA ALA A 246 26.13 -22.67 18.50
C ALA A 246 26.54 -21.61 17.47
N THR A 247 27.83 -21.56 17.21
CA THR A 247 28.57 -20.66 16.33
C THR A 247 28.29 -20.94 14.85
N ALA A 248 28.21 -19.88 14.03
CA ALA A 248 28.28 -19.97 12.57
C ALA A 248 29.27 -18.93 12.02
N ALA A 249 30.31 -19.42 11.36
CA ALA A 249 31.35 -18.66 10.67
C ALA A 249 30.85 -18.14 9.29
N PRO A 250 31.54 -17.15 8.69
CA PRO A 250 31.01 -16.33 7.61
C PRO A 250 31.32 -16.91 6.22
N GLY A 251 30.39 -16.72 5.28
CA GLY A 251 30.59 -17.01 3.86
C GLY A 251 29.36 -16.67 3.04
N ALA A 252 29.19 -15.39 2.70
CA ALA A 252 28.21 -14.99 1.69
C ALA A 252 28.84 -15.10 0.28
N PRO A 253 28.17 -15.75 -0.68
CA PRO A 253 28.63 -15.88 -2.06
C PRO A 253 28.50 -14.55 -2.83
N ALA A 254 29.39 -14.38 -3.81
CA ALA A 254 29.47 -13.22 -4.70
C ALA A 254 28.16 -12.91 -5.46
N MET A 255 27.93 -11.62 -5.69
CA MET A 255 26.78 -11.03 -6.39
C MET A 255 26.69 -11.53 -7.86
N PRO A 256 25.49 -11.82 -8.40
CA PRO A 256 25.31 -12.18 -9.80
C PRO A 256 25.44 -10.97 -10.74
N ALA A 257 26.13 -11.19 -11.87
CA ALA A 257 26.68 -10.18 -12.78
C ALA A 257 25.67 -9.33 -13.59
N TRP A 258 24.36 -9.57 -13.51
CA TRP A 258 23.36 -8.79 -14.27
C TRP A 258 22.93 -7.49 -13.57
N LEU A 259 23.51 -7.21 -12.39
CA LEU A 259 23.28 -6.01 -11.59
C LEU A 259 24.14 -4.79 -11.99
N ASN A 260 25.01 -4.94 -12.99
CA ASN A 260 25.78 -3.87 -13.60
C ASN A 260 25.39 -3.72 -15.08
N GLY A 261 24.38 -2.90 -15.34
CA GLY A 261 23.95 -2.56 -16.70
C GLY A 261 22.83 -1.54 -16.68
#